data_AF-A0A3C0BKM2-F1
#
_entry.id   AF-A0A3C0BKM2-F1
#
_cell.length_a   1.000
_cell.length_b   1.000
_cell.length_c   1.000
_cell.angle_alpha   90.00
_cell.angle_beta   90.00
_cell.angle_gamma   90.00
#
_symmetry.space_group_name_H-M   'P 1'
#
loop_
_entity.id
_entity.type
_entity.pdbx_description
1 polymer ?
#
loop_
_entity_poly.entity_id
_entity_poly.type
_entity_poly.pdbx_seq_one_letter_code
_entity_poly.pdbx_strand_id
1 'polypeptide(L)' 'MSLGVNLNNNEELNHAYGKLTEGGHILRALGKLPWSPRSADLVDKYGVCWYIYVSQHKPD' A
#
# COMPACT_ATOMS: atom_id res chain seq x y z
N MET A 1 13.43 7.76 2.55
CA MET A 1 13.22 7.22 1.19
C MET A 1 12.17 6.12 1.30
N SER A 2 11.15 6.10 0.44
CA SER A 2 10.07 5.10 0.47
C SER A 2 9.97 4.38 -0.88
N LEU A 3 9.58 3.11 -0.85
CA LEU A 3 9.36 2.27 -2.02
C LEU A 3 7.87 2.30 -2.39
N GLY A 4 7.56 2.83 -3.57
CA GLY A 4 6.21 2.84 -4.12
C GLY A 4 5.92 1.60 -4.95
N VAL A 5 4.90 0.83 -4.57
CA VAL A 5 4.48 -0.39 -5.30
C VAL A 5 3.04 -0.24 -5.76
N ASN A 6 2.84 -0.37 -7.07
CA ASN A 6 1.53 -0.44 -7.70
C ASN A 6 1.08 -1.90 -7.76
N LEU A 7 -0.09 -2.21 -7.22
CA LEU A 7 -0.68 -3.54 -7.20
C LEU A 7 -1.89 -3.60 -8.13
N ASN A 8 -2.14 -4.77 -8.72
CA ASN A 8 -3.13 -4.90 -9.79
C ASN A 8 -4.57 -4.88 -9.26
N ASN A 9 -4.77 -5.37 -8.04
CA ASN A 9 -6.09 -5.52 -7.45
C ASN A 9 -6.06 -5.33 -5.93
N ASN A 10 -7.26 -5.21 -5.35
CA ASN A 10 -7.43 -4.99 -3.92
C ASN A 10 -7.02 -6.21 -3.07
N GLU A 11 -7.06 -7.43 -3.62
CA GLU A 11 -6.71 -8.65 -2.89
C GLU A 11 -5.20 -8.75 -2.67
N GLU A 12 -4.41 -8.56 -3.72
CA GLU A 12 -2.95 -8.46 -3.65
C GLU A 12 -2.53 -7.36 -2.67
N LEU A 13 -3.20 -6.21 -2.72
CA LEU A 13 -2.94 -5.10 -1.82
C LEU A 13 -3.28 -5.40 -0.36
N ASN A 14 -4.41 -6.05 -0.08
CA ASN A 14 -4.74 -6.47 1.28
C ASN A 14 -3.76 -7.54 1.79
N HIS A 15 -3.33 -8.47 0.93
CA HIS A 15 -2.35 -9.49 1.28
C HIS A 15 -0.97 -8.88 1.60
N ALA A 16 -0.47 -7.99 0.73
CA ALA A 16 0.77 -7.26 0.95
C ALA A 16 0.70 -6.40 2.23
N TYR A 17 -0.40 -5.68 2.45
CA TYR A 17 -0.64 -4.91 3.67
C TYR A 17 -0.56 -5.80 4.92
N GLY A 18 -1.23 -6.95 4.92
CA GLY A 18 -1.19 -7.89 6.06
C GLY A 18 0.23 -8.36 6.37
N LYS A 19 1.03 -8.68 5.35
CA LYS A 19 2.42 -9.14 5.53
C LYS A 19 3.37 -8.04 5.98
N LEU A 20 3.22 -6.85 5.45
CA LEU A 20 4.10 -5.73 5.76
C LEU A 20 3.76 -5.07 7.10
N THR A 21 2.52 -5.20 7.57
CA THR A 21 2.12 -4.78 8.93
C THR A 21 2.51 -5.79 10.01
N GLU A 22 2.83 -7.03 9.64
CA GLU A 22 3.30 -8.06 10.57
C GLU A 22 4.69 -7.71 11.12
N GLY A 23 4.70 -7.18 12.36
CA GLY A 23 5.93 -6.68 13.00
C GLY A 23 6.42 -5.33 12.48
N GLY A 24 5.60 -4.65 11.66
CA GLY A 24 5.86 -3.32 11.15
C GLY A 24 5.07 -2.23 11.88
N HIS A 25 5.15 -1.01 11.36
CA HIS A 25 4.44 0.16 11.85
C HIS A 25 3.58 0.76 10.75
N ILE A 26 2.29 0.95 11.03
CA ILE A 26 1.37 1.63 10.11
C ILE A 26 1.57 3.14 10.25
N LEU A 27 1.97 3.81 9.17
CA LEU A 27 2.05 5.28 9.11
C LEU A 27 0.69 5.87 8.70
N ARG A 28 0.07 5.25 7.69
CA ARG A 28 -1.28 5.54 7.23
C ARG A 28 -1.96 4.23 6.88
N ALA A 29 -3.06 3.96 7.57
CA ALA A 29 -3.88 2.77 7.31
C ALA A 29 -4.45 2.77 5.89
N LEU A 30 -4.88 1.59 5.45
CA LEU A 30 -5.55 1.42 4.17
C LEU A 30 -6.74 2.37 4.00
N GLY A 31 -6.69 3.18 2.95
CA GLY A 31 -7.72 4.17 2.66
C GLY A 31 -7.69 4.64 1.21
N LYS A 32 -8.65 5.50 0.87
CA LYS A 32 -8.79 6.10 -0.46
C LYS A 32 -8.11 7.47 -0.51
N LEU A 33 -7.50 7.78 -1.66
CA LEU A 33 -6.94 9.09 -1.99
C LEU A 33 -7.54 9.60 -3.31
N PRO A 34 -7.47 10.91 -3.62
CA PRO A 34 -7.99 11.46 -4.87
C PRO A 34 -7.41 10.79 -6.13
N TRP A 35 -6.15 10.35 -6.06
CA TRP A 35 -5.43 9.69 -7.17
C TRP A 35 -5.39 8.16 -7.07
N SER A 36 -5.81 7.55 -5.96
CA SER A 36 -5.80 6.09 -5.79
C SER A 36 -7.01 5.60 -5.00
N PRO A 37 -7.78 4.63 -5.51
CA PRO A 37 -8.94 4.08 -4.83
C PRO A 37 -8.59 3.38 -3.51
N ARG A 38 -7.37 2.84 -3.39
CA ARG A 38 -6.92 2.08 -2.23
C ARG A 38 -5.40 2.18 -2.11
N SER A 39 -4.91 2.74 -1.01
CA SER A 39 -3.48 2.89 -0.72
C SER A 39 -3.20 2.91 0.77
N ALA A 40 -1.97 2.58 1.16
CA ALA A 40 -1.47 2.63 2.53
C ALA A 40 0.01 3.04 2.57
N ASP A 41 0.43 3.61 3.69
CA ASP A 41 1.82 3.92 4.01
C ASP A 41 2.21 3.19 5.29
N LEU A 42 3.31 2.45 5.27
CA LEU A 42 3.75 1.67 6.41
C LEU A 42 5.25 1.40 6.37
N VAL A 43 5.81 1.06 7.52
CA VAL A 43 7.18 0.61 7.68
C VAL A 43 7.14 -0.87 8.01
N ASP A 44 7.87 -1.70 7.30
CA ASP A 44 7.95 -3.13 7.63
C ASP A 44 8.85 -3.40 8.85
N LYS A 45 8.92 -4.66 9.27
CA LYS A 45 9.78 -5.10 10.39
C LYS A 45 11.29 -4.90 10.18
N TYR A 46 11.71 -4.59 8.95
CA TYR A 46 13.11 -4.33 8.60
C TYR A 46 13.43 -2.83 8.56
N GLY A 47 12.43 -1.96 8.84
CA GLY A 47 12.59 -0.51 8.81
C GLY A 47 12.41 0.11 7.43
N VAL A 48 11.89 -0.63 6.45
CA VAL A 48 11.70 -0.13 5.09
C VAL A 48 10.33 0.56 4.98
N CYS A 49 10.31 1.80 4.49
CA CYS A 49 9.08 2.53 4.22
C CYS A 49 8.45 2.10 2.88
N TRP A 50 7.20 1.65 2.92
CA TRP A 50 6.42 1.21 1.78
C TRP A 50 5.21 2.13 1.56
N TYR A 51 4.99 2.48 0.29
CA TYR A 51 3.75 3.06 -0.20
C TYR A 51 3.12 2.05 -1.17
N ILE A 52 2.08 1.36 -0.74
CA ILE A 52 1.36 0.39 -1.57
C ILE A 52 0.05 1.01 -2.04
N TYR A 53 -0.26 0.87 -3.32
CA TYR A 53 -1.47 1.44 -3.90
C TYR A 53 -1.96 0.62 -5.09
N VAL A 54 -3.27 0.64 -5.32
CA VAL A 54 -3.87 0.17 -6.58
C VAL A 54 -4.04 1.39 -7.47
N SER A 55 -3.59 1.31 -8.72
CA SER A 55 -3.87 2.37 -9.70
C SER A 55 -5.32 2.31 -10.16
N GLN A 56 -5.96 3.47 -10.28
CA GLN A 56 -7.18 3.57 -11.06
C GLN A 56 -6.78 3.36 -12.52
N HIS A 57 -6.93 2.14 -13.03
CA HIS A 57 -6.98 1.95 -14.48
C HIS A 57 -8.18 2.76 -14.97
N LYS A 58 -7.92 3.95 -15.54
CA LYS A 58 -8.85 4.64 -16.41
C LYS A 58 -8.44 4.31 -17.85
N PRO A 59 -8.94 3.22 -18.45
CA PRO A 59 -9.11 3.22 -19.89
C PRO A 59 -10.37 4.05 -20.17
N ASP A 60 -10.23 5.11 -20.97
CA ASP A 60 -11.37 5.64 -21.74
C ASP A 60 -11.84 4.59 -22.75
#